data_AF-A0A8H4XVH2-F1
#
_entry.id   AF-A0A8H4XVH2-F1
#
_cell.length_a   1.000
_cell.length_b   1.000
_cell.length_c   1.000
_cell.angle_alpha   90.00
_cell.angle_beta   90.00
_cell.angle_gamma   90.00
#
_symmetry.space_group_name_H-M   'P 1'
#
loop_
_entity.id
_entity.type
_entity.pdbx_description
1 polymer ?
#
loop_
_entity_poly.entity_id
_entity_poly.type
_entity_poly.pdbx_seq_one_letter_code
_entity_poly.pdbx_strand_id
1 'polypeptide(L)'
;MRSATFLAVFSSLVSATPYFGNRFHAFGKVSNACPVVFDGRVPSNASLTDFDTANGGGWNPFNPGYVKGNNVSWSEILELPRGEKPSRFDSAAGTVPLEVTISDESIFMQQYGFRRAGLQWSNDTNEGSPGSEGVKTLHFSILQDESRPLNLSHEYLNVWHESADYSANQIQFQAGALIGQNHSSDTWKLLDREAKLLWDVPMLKSVWQNFAITLNFDKNTVQAWYSEGRKPLRVATQPIASNLTGDGQYQIGILKKPTGTSDVANAGYQESNLDEGLIYGGVFLEDSKNGFCSTPEKAGHKDSKPTDDKLSSLQKHVQFWDRDNDGIIHPWDVFIGFKELGFGLFFSLGSLLIPIFFSYPTRLGHSWLPDPMFRIYVNDIHKAKHGSDTGVFDFDGNLNPERFEHMFDRFDTPGTGGLTSDDLFRLWKKDRCAADPAGWTFTFMEWWTTYVLLQKDGLVWKDDLRACYDGTLFWKIKDERERSNGCRDRKSFGMRNFFASS
;
A
#
# COMPACT_ATOMS: atom_id res chain seq x y z
N MET A 1 -34.15 27.03 -51.24
CA MET A 1 -34.39 27.14 -49.79
C MET A 1 -33.07 26.78 -49.10
N ARG A 2 -32.32 27.70 -48.46
CA ARG A 2 -32.55 28.35 -47.14
C ARG A 2 -32.80 27.29 -46.05
N SER A 3 -32.02 27.16 -44.96
CA SER A 3 -31.04 28.07 -44.28
C SER A 3 -29.83 27.25 -43.75
N ALA A 4 -28.57 27.71 -43.65
CA ALA A 4 -27.99 28.86 -42.91
C ALA A 4 -28.22 28.75 -41.38
N THR A 5 -27.28 28.19 -40.59
CA THR A 5 -26.04 28.81 -40.04
C THR A 5 -26.31 29.94 -39.03
N PHE A 6 -25.83 29.79 -37.79
CA PHE A 6 -25.58 30.92 -36.87
C PHE A 6 -24.38 30.67 -35.97
N LEU A 7 -23.64 31.74 -35.67
CA LEU A 7 -22.39 31.76 -34.91
C LEU A 7 -22.53 32.73 -33.71
N ALA A 8 -22.12 32.26 -32.52
CA ALA A 8 -21.36 32.94 -31.46
C ALA A 8 -21.70 34.37 -30.89
N VAL A 9 -21.32 34.51 -29.59
CA VAL A 9 -20.94 35.71 -28.79
C VAL A 9 -22.03 36.68 -28.25
N PHE A 10 -22.02 36.86 -26.92
CA PHE A 10 -22.00 38.11 -26.11
C PHE A 10 -22.16 37.72 -24.61
N SER A 11 -21.73 38.45 -23.56
CA SER A 11 -21.02 39.74 -23.39
C SER A 11 -20.34 39.83 -22.00
N SER A 12 -19.25 40.60 -21.88
CA SER A 12 -18.62 41.03 -20.62
C SER A 12 -19.24 42.33 -20.03
N LEU A 13 -18.99 42.63 -18.74
CA LEU A 13 -19.09 43.92 -17.95
C LEU A 13 -19.42 43.54 -16.47
N VAL A 14 -19.05 44.21 -15.36
CA VAL A 14 -18.27 45.42 -14.99
C VAL A 14 -17.47 45.11 -13.70
N SER A 15 -16.38 45.84 -13.39
CA SER A 15 -15.66 45.78 -12.10
C SER A 15 -16.27 46.67 -11.00
N ALA A 16 -16.29 46.19 -9.75
CA ALA A 16 -16.43 47.05 -8.56
C ALA A 16 -15.74 46.44 -7.34
N THR A 17 -14.79 47.15 -6.74
CA THR A 17 -14.16 46.80 -5.45
C THR A 17 -14.64 47.71 -4.33
N PRO A 18 -15.00 47.16 -3.17
CA PRO A 18 -14.85 47.86 -1.89
C PRO A 18 -13.84 47.14 -0.99
N TYR A 19 -12.92 47.90 -0.41
CA TYR A 19 -12.01 47.45 0.64
C TYR A 19 -12.77 47.35 1.96
N PHE A 20 -12.90 46.16 2.56
CA PHE A 20 -13.25 46.01 3.98
C PHE A 20 -12.72 44.70 4.59
N GLY A 21 -11.94 44.84 5.67
CA GLY A 21 -11.95 43.94 6.82
C GLY A 21 -11.35 42.53 6.67
N ASN A 22 -10.21 42.31 7.35
CA ASN A 22 -9.68 40.98 7.67
C ASN A 22 -10.76 39.99 8.19
N ARG A 23 -10.91 38.85 7.51
CA ARG A 23 -11.09 37.53 8.13
C ARG A 23 -10.69 36.45 7.14
N PHE A 24 -9.44 35.98 7.27
CA PHE A 24 -9.04 34.72 6.64
C PHE A 24 -9.79 33.57 7.32
N HIS A 25 -10.94 33.18 6.77
CA HIS A 25 -11.44 31.83 7.00
C HIS A 25 -10.57 30.86 6.20
N ALA A 26 -9.52 30.38 6.85
CA ALA A 26 -8.80 29.21 6.41
C ALA A 26 -9.79 28.03 6.35
N PHE A 27 -10.25 27.69 5.15
CA PHE A 27 -10.86 26.39 4.90
C PHE A 27 -9.77 25.34 5.09
N GLY A 28 -9.69 24.79 6.30
CA GLY A 28 -8.82 23.67 6.60
C GLY A 28 -9.16 22.52 5.67
N LYS A 29 -8.14 21.98 4.98
CA LYS A 29 -8.27 20.68 4.33
C LYS A 29 -8.55 19.66 5.44
N VAL A 30 -9.75 19.07 5.44
CA VAL A 30 -9.97 17.84 6.19
C VAL A 30 -9.11 16.77 5.54
N SER A 31 -8.16 16.22 6.30
CA SER A 31 -7.31 15.13 5.85
C SER A 31 -8.09 13.83 5.89
N ASN A 32 -8.16 13.12 4.77
CA ASN A 32 -8.80 11.80 4.69
C ASN A 32 -7.90 10.65 5.19
N ALA A 33 -6.85 10.95 5.95
CA ALA A 33 -6.15 9.97 6.77
C ALA A 33 -6.98 9.72 8.03
N CYS A 34 -7.18 8.47 8.43
CA CYS A 34 -7.73 8.19 9.75
C CYS A 34 -6.80 8.80 10.82
N PRO A 35 -7.33 9.44 11.88
CA PRO A 35 -6.51 9.99 12.95
C PRO A 35 -5.63 8.91 13.58
N VAL A 36 -4.34 9.20 13.75
CA VAL A 36 -3.45 8.36 14.56
C VAL A 36 -3.81 8.57 16.03
N VAL A 37 -4.17 7.49 16.72
CA VAL A 37 -4.52 7.46 18.15
C VAL A 37 -3.25 7.36 18.99
N PHE A 38 -2.38 6.40 18.63
CA PHE A 38 -1.06 6.24 19.23
C PHE A 38 -0.01 6.16 18.11
N ASP A 39 0.99 7.04 18.15
CA ASP A 39 2.11 6.99 17.22
C ASP A 39 3.33 6.43 17.95
N GLY A 40 3.82 5.26 17.53
CA GLY A 40 5.01 4.60 18.07
C GLY A 40 6.22 4.68 17.14
N ARG A 41 6.12 5.42 16.02
CA ARG A 41 7.16 5.47 14.99
C ARG A 41 8.33 6.35 15.45
N VAL A 42 9.55 5.84 15.31
CA VAL A 42 10.75 6.47 15.91
C VAL A 42 11.33 7.56 15.00
N PRO A 43 11.47 8.82 15.46
CA PRO A 43 12.09 9.89 14.68
C PRO A 43 13.54 9.57 14.31
N SER A 44 13.97 10.00 13.12
CA SER A 44 15.34 9.74 12.63
C SER A 44 16.46 10.37 13.47
N ASN A 45 16.13 11.32 14.36
CA ASN A 45 17.04 11.96 15.30
C ASN A 45 16.97 11.39 16.73
N ALA A 46 16.17 10.35 16.97
CA ALA A 46 16.00 9.73 18.28
C ALA A 46 17.32 9.13 18.83
N SER A 47 17.44 9.16 20.16
CA SER A 47 18.46 8.44 20.93
C SER A 47 17.82 7.25 21.65
N LEU A 48 18.60 6.18 21.89
CA LEU A 48 18.17 5.06 22.74
C LEU A 48 17.78 5.53 24.15
N THR A 49 18.50 6.52 24.68
CA THR A 49 18.21 7.14 25.99
C THR A 49 16.88 7.91 26.05
N ASP A 50 16.24 8.19 24.91
CA ASP A 50 14.91 8.82 24.89
C ASP A 50 13.84 7.87 25.46
N PHE A 51 14.05 6.55 25.34
CA PHE A 51 13.12 5.54 25.83
C PHE A 51 13.17 5.36 27.37
N ASP A 52 14.26 5.76 28.01
CA ASP A 52 14.46 5.64 29.47
C ASP A 52 13.67 6.67 30.28
N THR A 53 13.05 7.66 29.63
CA THR A 53 12.31 8.74 30.29
C THR A 53 10.96 8.99 29.60
N ALA A 54 9.94 9.33 30.39
CA ALA A 54 8.64 9.70 29.87
C ALA A 54 8.76 10.96 29.01
N ASN A 55 8.32 10.89 27.74
CA ASN A 55 8.52 11.95 26.74
C ASN A 55 10.01 12.34 26.53
N GLY A 56 10.93 11.38 26.68
CA GLY A 56 12.33 11.56 26.28
C GLY A 56 12.45 11.96 24.81
N GLY A 57 13.50 12.73 24.50
CA GLY A 57 13.65 13.42 23.21
C GLY A 57 12.55 14.44 22.87
N GLY A 58 11.55 14.65 23.74
CA GLY A 58 10.33 15.40 23.45
C GLY A 58 9.34 14.67 22.53
N TRP A 59 9.49 13.35 22.38
CA TRP A 59 8.68 12.54 21.45
C TRP A 59 8.30 11.15 21.98
N ASN A 60 9.08 10.54 22.90
CA ASN A 60 8.90 9.13 23.29
C ASN A 60 7.48 8.86 23.82
N PRO A 61 6.69 8.01 23.14
CA PRO A 61 5.31 7.72 23.49
C PRO A 61 5.16 6.53 24.45
N PHE A 62 6.24 5.78 24.70
CA PHE A 62 6.22 4.53 25.45
C PHE A 62 6.52 4.73 26.94
N ASN A 63 6.14 3.76 27.76
CA ASN A 63 6.36 3.79 29.19
C ASN A 63 7.80 3.34 29.54
N PRO A 64 8.58 4.14 30.31
CA PRO A 64 9.97 3.81 30.61
C PRO A 64 10.15 2.71 31.69
N GLY A 65 9.10 2.37 32.44
CA GLY A 65 9.20 1.58 33.67
C GLY A 65 8.58 0.17 33.64
N TYR A 66 7.62 -0.10 32.76
CA TYR A 66 6.87 -1.37 32.76
C TYR A 66 7.34 -2.37 31.69
N VAL A 67 6.91 -3.63 31.86
CA VAL A 67 7.01 -4.74 30.88
C VAL A 67 8.43 -5.05 30.38
N LYS A 68 9.46 -4.83 31.22
CA LYS A 68 10.85 -5.22 30.95
C LYS A 68 11.57 -5.72 32.21
N GLY A 69 12.80 -6.21 32.08
CA GLY A 69 13.61 -6.62 33.23
C GLY A 69 13.77 -5.49 34.26
N ASN A 70 13.63 -5.82 35.55
CA ASN A 70 13.59 -4.82 36.63
C ASN A 70 14.87 -3.96 36.75
N ASN A 71 16.02 -4.50 36.31
CA ASN A 71 17.35 -3.89 36.48
C ASN A 71 18.00 -3.45 35.17
N VAL A 72 17.26 -3.45 34.05
CA VAL A 72 17.74 -3.03 32.72
C VAL A 72 16.96 -1.80 32.23
N SER A 73 17.66 -0.87 31.61
CA SER A 73 17.08 0.31 30.95
C SER A 73 16.54 -0.04 29.56
N TRP A 74 15.72 0.82 28.96
CA TRP A 74 15.32 0.63 27.57
C TRP A 74 16.48 0.87 26.61
N SER A 75 17.43 1.76 26.94
CA SER A 75 18.62 1.97 26.11
C SER A 75 19.62 0.81 26.12
N GLU A 76 19.49 -0.15 27.03
CA GLU A 76 20.21 -1.43 27.01
C GLU A 76 19.46 -2.56 26.27
N ILE A 77 18.14 -2.42 26.09
CA ILE A 77 17.26 -3.42 25.46
C ILE A 77 17.03 -3.13 23.98
N LEU A 78 17.03 -1.85 23.61
CA LEU A 78 16.68 -1.39 22.27
C LEU A 78 17.93 -1.12 21.44
N GLU A 79 17.84 -1.42 20.16
CA GLU A 79 18.84 -1.08 19.16
C GLU A 79 18.22 -0.20 18.07
N LEU A 80 19.01 0.72 17.51
CA LEU A 80 18.61 1.54 16.36
C LEU A 80 19.36 1.05 15.12
N PRO A 81 18.81 0.13 14.32
CA PRO A 81 19.47 -0.41 13.13
C PRO A 81 19.48 0.62 12.00
N ARG A 82 20.26 1.69 12.15
CA ARG A 82 20.37 2.84 11.23
C ARG A 82 20.94 2.47 9.85
N GLY A 83 21.52 1.29 9.70
CA GLY A 83 21.93 0.71 8.42
C GLY A 83 20.78 0.04 7.66
N GLU A 84 19.70 -0.34 8.34
CA GLU A 84 18.58 -1.03 7.73
C GLU A 84 17.66 -0.10 6.93
N LYS A 85 17.07 -0.66 5.88
CA LYS A 85 16.12 0.09 5.05
C LYS A 85 14.80 0.24 5.81
N PRO A 86 14.18 1.43 5.86
CA PRO A 86 12.94 1.63 6.58
C PRO A 86 11.79 0.78 6.02
N SER A 87 10.90 0.35 6.92
CA SER A 87 9.64 -0.34 6.56
C SER A 87 8.76 0.51 5.64
N ARG A 88 7.68 -0.07 5.10
CA ARG A 88 6.74 0.69 4.24
C ARG A 88 6.24 1.95 4.95
N PHE A 89 5.76 1.79 6.19
CA PHE A 89 5.21 2.85 7.01
C PHE A 89 6.28 3.86 7.44
N ASP A 90 7.49 3.40 7.80
CA ASP A 90 8.54 4.31 8.25
C ASP A 90 8.99 5.25 7.15
N SER A 91 9.17 4.73 5.94
CA SER A 91 9.50 5.53 4.77
C SER A 91 8.37 6.47 4.35
N ALA A 92 7.11 6.20 4.70
CA ALA A 92 6.00 7.11 4.46
C ALA A 92 5.98 8.25 5.49
N ALA A 93 6.40 7.98 6.73
CA ALA A 93 6.46 8.95 7.83
C ALA A 93 7.79 9.72 7.94
N GLY A 94 8.88 9.22 7.33
CA GLY A 94 10.24 9.73 7.54
C GLY A 94 10.89 9.25 8.84
N THR A 95 10.43 8.12 9.39
CA THR A 95 10.89 7.53 10.64
C THR A 95 11.91 6.40 10.41
N VAL A 96 12.46 5.85 11.48
CA VAL A 96 13.45 4.76 11.45
C VAL A 96 12.95 3.51 12.17
N PRO A 97 13.42 2.31 11.79
CA PRO A 97 13.14 1.08 12.53
C PRO A 97 13.76 1.09 13.93
N LEU A 98 13.22 0.24 14.79
CA LEU A 98 13.62 0.00 16.17
C LEU A 98 13.71 -1.50 16.41
N GLU A 99 14.82 -1.99 16.91
CA GLU A 99 14.98 -3.39 17.31
C GLU A 99 14.75 -3.54 18.81
N VAL A 100 13.99 -4.56 19.20
CA VAL A 100 13.82 -4.98 20.59
C VAL A 100 14.61 -6.26 20.78
N THR A 101 15.53 -6.29 21.75
CA THR A 101 16.28 -7.49 22.11
C THR A 101 15.78 -8.09 23.43
N ILE A 102 16.11 -9.36 23.66
CA ILE A 102 16.01 -10.01 24.97
C ILE A 102 17.31 -10.75 25.27
N SER A 103 17.66 -10.80 26.55
CA SER A 103 18.82 -11.47 27.11
C SER A 103 18.45 -12.29 28.35
N ASP A 104 19.44 -12.85 29.05
CA ASP A 104 19.21 -13.53 30.32
C ASP A 104 18.68 -12.60 31.43
N GLU A 105 18.92 -11.30 31.33
CA GLU A 105 18.49 -10.25 32.26
C GLU A 105 17.04 -9.78 32.05
N SER A 106 16.37 -10.18 30.96
CA SER A 106 15.01 -9.74 30.60
C SER A 106 13.88 -10.36 31.46
N ILE A 107 14.05 -10.37 32.78
CA ILE A 107 13.14 -11.02 33.75
C ILE A 107 12.25 -9.96 34.41
N PHE A 108 10.99 -9.90 33.97
CA PHE A 108 9.97 -9.00 34.51
C PHE A 108 9.34 -9.58 35.79
N MET A 109 9.22 -8.77 36.86
CA MET A 109 8.52 -9.13 38.10
C MET A 109 8.79 -10.54 38.67
N GLN A 110 10.06 -10.99 38.64
CA GLN A 110 10.49 -12.33 39.11
C GLN A 110 9.87 -13.52 38.34
N GLN A 111 9.30 -13.30 37.15
CA GLN A 111 8.79 -14.35 36.26
C GLN A 111 9.95 -15.04 35.51
N TYR A 112 10.74 -15.84 36.23
CA TYR A 112 11.98 -16.47 35.73
C TYR A 112 11.79 -17.40 34.51
N GLY A 113 10.57 -17.90 34.28
CA GLY A 113 10.25 -18.69 33.09
C GLY A 113 10.25 -17.87 31.81
N PHE A 114 9.87 -16.59 31.88
CA PHE A 114 9.82 -15.71 30.70
C PHE A 114 11.16 -14.98 30.45
N ARG A 115 11.35 -14.55 29.20
CA ARG A 115 12.13 -13.35 28.87
C ARG A 115 11.20 -12.34 28.23
N ARG A 116 11.15 -11.11 28.76
CA ARG A 116 10.15 -10.10 28.40
C ARG A 116 10.75 -8.71 28.25
N ALA A 117 10.46 -8.09 27.10
CA ALA A 117 10.63 -6.67 26.81
C ALA A 117 9.49 -6.23 25.89
N GLY A 118 8.46 -5.56 26.42
CA GLY A 118 7.30 -5.06 25.67
C GLY A 118 7.15 -3.55 25.77
N LEU A 119 7.24 -2.84 24.65
CA LEU A 119 6.95 -1.41 24.58
C LEU A 119 5.44 -1.20 24.71
N GLN A 120 5.05 -0.46 25.74
CA GLN A 120 3.67 -0.15 26.09
C GLN A 120 3.44 1.36 25.96
N TRP A 121 2.35 1.79 25.34
CA TRP A 121 2.06 3.22 25.19
C TRP A 121 1.67 3.89 26.51
N SER A 122 2.26 5.05 26.82
CA SER A 122 2.01 5.77 28.07
C SER A 122 0.59 6.38 28.17
N ASN A 123 -0.03 6.69 27.03
CA ASN A 123 -1.37 7.29 26.94
C ASN A 123 -2.48 6.26 26.69
N ASP A 124 -2.13 4.98 26.64
CA ASP A 124 -3.05 3.87 26.46
C ASP A 124 -3.51 3.42 27.85
N THR A 125 -4.60 4.00 28.36
CA THR A 125 -5.03 3.79 29.76
C THR A 125 -5.70 2.44 29.95
N ASN A 126 -5.31 1.71 31.01
CA ASN A 126 -5.79 0.34 31.25
C ASN A 126 -7.32 0.18 31.20
N GLU A 127 -8.06 1.17 31.71
CA GLU A 127 -9.50 1.31 31.51
C GLU A 127 -9.79 2.59 30.71
N GLY A 128 -10.83 2.57 29.88
CA GLY A 128 -11.27 3.72 29.08
C GLY A 128 -10.28 4.20 28.02
N SER A 129 -9.37 3.33 27.54
CA SER A 129 -8.40 3.71 26.50
C SER A 129 -9.10 4.19 25.22
N PRO A 130 -8.65 5.31 24.61
CA PRO A 130 -9.08 5.67 23.26
C PRO A 130 -8.65 4.66 22.21
N GLY A 131 -7.77 3.70 22.53
CA GLY A 131 -7.37 2.57 21.68
C GLY A 131 -8.28 1.34 21.78
N SER A 132 -9.24 1.31 22.72
CA SER A 132 -10.09 0.14 23.02
C SER A 132 -11.57 0.35 22.68
N GLU A 133 -11.89 1.39 21.92
CA GLU A 133 -13.26 1.75 21.52
C GLU A 133 -13.47 1.83 19.98
N GLY A 134 -14.70 1.61 19.54
CA GLY A 134 -15.09 1.80 18.13
C GLY A 134 -14.43 0.79 17.18
N VAL A 135 -13.71 1.31 16.19
CA VAL A 135 -12.89 0.51 15.27
C VAL A 135 -11.49 1.10 15.21
N LYS A 136 -10.48 0.29 15.53
CA LYS A 136 -9.07 0.68 15.51
C LYS A 136 -8.29 -0.24 14.60
N THR A 137 -7.22 0.26 14.00
CA THR A 137 -6.27 -0.60 13.28
C THR A 137 -4.86 -0.37 13.81
N LEU A 138 -4.26 -1.45 14.29
CA LEU A 138 -2.87 -1.47 14.71
C LEU A 138 -1.99 -1.84 13.52
N HIS A 139 -1.10 -0.94 13.12
CA HIS A 139 -0.09 -1.15 12.08
C HIS A 139 1.27 -1.40 12.70
N PHE A 140 2.00 -2.35 12.14
CA PHE A 140 3.39 -2.64 12.48
C PHE A 140 4.06 -3.40 11.32
N SER A 141 5.36 -3.31 11.22
CA SER A 141 6.18 -4.11 10.31
C SER A 141 7.24 -4.85 11.11
N ILE A 142 7.57 -6.05 10.66
CA ILE A 142 8.60 -6.89 11.28
C ILE A 142 9.66 -7.25 10.22
N LEU A 143 10.92 -7.21 10.64
CA LEU A 143 12.07 -7.78 9.94
C LEU A 143 12.83 -8.65 10.95
N GLN A 144 13.22 -9.86 10.52
CA GLN A 144 14.06 -10.74 11.34
C GLN A 144 15.48 -10.19 11.37
N ASP A 145 16.10 -10.12 12.57
CA ASP A 145 17.54 -9.98 12.64
C ASP A 145 18.20 -11.35 12.40
N GLU A 146 19.08 -11.44 11.41
CA GLU A 146 19.85 -12.64 11.10
C GLU A 146 21.06 -12.80 12.05
N SER A 147 21.43 -11.75 12.79
CA SER A 147 22.49 -11.79 13.82
C SER A 147 21.99 -12.27 15.19
N ARG A 148 20.72 -11.99 15.53
CA ARG A 148 20.02 -12.43 16.76
C ARG A 148 18.72 -13.19 16.46
N PRO A 149 18.76 -14.33 15.75
CA PRO A 149 17.55 -15.03 15.32
C PRO A 149 16.76 -15.60 16.50
N LEU A 150 15.42 -15.46 16.46
CA LEU A 150 14.53 -16.08 17.45
C LEU A 150 14.67 -17.62 17.45
N ASN A 151 14.79 -18.26 18.62
CA ASN A 151 14.75 -19.72 18.70
C ASN A 151 13.31 -20.26 18.61
N LEU A 152 12.86 -20.53 17.38
CA LEU A 152 11.51 -21.01 17.07
C LEU A 152 11.08 -22.36 17.70
N SER A 153 11.93 -23.06 18.48
CA SER A 153 11.46 -24.14 19.36
C SER A 153 10.73 -23.65 20.62
N HIS A 154 10.77 -22.34 20.90
CA HIS A 154 10.00 -21.67 21.95
C HIS A 154 8.76 -20.98 21.38
N GLU A 155 7.79 -20.65 22.23
CA GLU A 155 6.66 -19.79 21.90
C GLU A 155 7.00 -18.32 22.20
N TYR A 156 6.65 -17.42 21.29
CA TYR A 156 6.84 -15.97 21.44
C TYR A 156 5.51 -15.25 21.31
N LEU A 157 5.29 -14.23 22.15
CA LEU A 157 4.25 -13.23 21.98
C LEU A 157 4.94 -11.91 21.59
N ASN A 158 4.58 -11.38 20.41
CA ASN A 158 5.33 -10.31 19.73
C ASN A 158 4.57 -8.98 19.60
N VAL A 159 3.24 -9.06 19.45
CA VAL A 159 2.32 -7.92 19.51
C VAL A 159 1.05 -8.41 20.17
N TRP A 160 0.57 -7.73 21.20
CA TRP A 160 -0.63 -8.13 21.93
C TRP A 160 -1.42 -6.95 22.45
N HIS A 161 -2.68 -7.22 22.80
CA HIS A 161 -3.53 -6.32 23.55
C HIS A 161 -3.96 -7.08 24.82
N GLU A 162 -3.41 -6.70 25.97
CA GLU A 162 -3.65 -7.33 27.28
C GLU A 162 -4.90 -6.74 27.91
N SER A 163 -5.82 -7.57 28.41
CA SER A 163 -7.09 -7.09 28.97
C SER A 163 -6.89 -6.32 30.28
N ALA A 164 -7.78 -5.38 30.61
CA ALA A 164 -7.59 -4.50 31.78
C ALA A 164 -7.48 -5.23 33.12
N ASP A 165 -8.03 -6.44 33.21
CA ASP A 165 -7.98 -7.34 34.37
C ASP A 165 -6.76 -8.29 34.37
N TYR A 166 -5.88 -8.18 33.36
CA TYR A 166 -4.70 -9.02 33.12
C TYR A 166 -5.03 -10.53 33.02
N SER A 167 -6.28 -10.89 32.73
CA SER A 167 -6.73 -12.29 32.66
C SER A 167 -6.50 -12.95 31.30
N ALA A 168 -6.41 -12.16 30.23
CA ALA A 168 -6.29 -12.63 28.86
C ALA A 168 -5.67 -11.56 27.94
N ASN A 169 -5.54 -11.89 26.66
CA ASN A 169 -5.16 -10.95 25.61
C ASN A 169 -6.25 -10.95 24.53
N GLN A 170 -6.89 -9.83 24.20
CA GLN A 170 -7.93 -9.77 23.15
C GLN A 170 -7.42 -10.26 21.79
N ILE A 171 -6.18 -9.93 21.47
CA ILE A 171 -5.44 -10.47 20.34
C ILE A 171 -4.01 -10.83 20.75
N GLN A 172 -3.48 -11.86 20.09
CA GLN A 172 -2.13 -12.36 20.30
C GLN A 172 -1.46 -12.57 18.95
N PHE A 173 -0.43 -11.80 18.65
CA PHE A 173 0.44 -12.03 17.50
C PHE A 173 1.69 -12.77 17.98
N GLN A 174 1.86 -14.00 17.52
CA GLN A 174 2.82 -14.97 18.07
C GLN A 174 3.72 -15.58 17.00
N ALA A 175 4.81 -16.17 17.46
CA ALA A 175 5.82 -16.86 16.66
C ALA A 175 6.30 -18.15 17.36
N GLY A 176 6.97 -19.01 16.60
CA GLY A 176 7.57 -20.23 17.12
C GLY A 176 6.56 -21.33 17.45
N ALA A 177 6.98 -22.29 18.27
CA ALA A 177 6.26 -23.51 18.60
C ALA A 177 5.28 -23.29 19.76
N LEU A 178 4.01 -23.05 19.43
CA LEU A 178 2.94 -22.74 20.40
C LEU A 178 2.70 -23.92 21.37
N ILE A 179 2.70 -23.63 22.67
CA ILE A 179 2.59 -24.64 23.73
C ILE A 179 1.21 -25.30 23.66
N GLY A 180 1.20 -26.62 23.46
CA GLY A 180 -0.03 -27.43 23.40
C GLY A 180 -0.81 -27.32 22.09
N GLN A 181 -0.29 -26.63 21.06
CA GLN A 181 -0.91 -26.55 19.73
C GLN A 181 0.00 -27.15 18.65
N ASN A 182 -0.57 -27.55 17.52
CA ASN A 182 0.15 -28.16 16.41
C ASN A 182 0.11 -27.25 15.16
N HIS A 183 0.96 -26.23 15.17
CA HIS A 183 1.14 -25.26 14.09
C HIS A 183 2.63 -25.16 13.71
N SER A 184 2.93 -24.78 12.47
CA SER A 184 4.33 -24.64 12.02
C SER A 184 5.05 -23.55 12.83
N SER A 185 6.27 -23.79 13.28
CA SER A 185 6.98 -22.83 14.15
C SER A 185 7.50 -21.60 13.38
N ASP A 186 7.76 -21.75 12.08
CA ASP A 186 8.24 -20.75 11.13
C ASP A 186 7.15 -19.87 10.50
N THR A 187 6.02 -19.70 11.20
CA THR A 187 4.94 -18.77 10.81
C THR A 187 4.65 -17.73 11.89
N TRP A 188 4.36 -16.51 11.44
CA TRP A 188 3.70 -15.49 12.24
C TRP A 188 2.22 -15.84 12.36
N LYS A 189 1.65 -15.77 13.57
CA LYS A 189 0.31 -16.28 13.88
C LYS A 189 -0.49 -15.21 14.61
N LEU A 190 -1.70 -14.90 14.13
CA LEU A 190 -2.68 -14.10 14.84
C LEU A 190 -3.69 -15.02 15.51
N LEU A 191 -3.83 -14.92 16.82
CA LEU A 191 -4.78 -15.67 17.65
C LEU A 191 -5.72 -14.73 18.41
N ASP A 192 -6.89 -15.24 18.78
CA ASP A 192 -7.88 -14.55 19.62
C ASP A 192 -7.61 -14.74 21.14
N ARG A 193 -8.56 -14.26 21.95
CA ARG A 193 -8.57 -14.35 23.41
C ARG A 193 -8.55 -15.78 23.93
N GLU A 194 -9.19 -16.69 23.22
CA GLU A 194 -9.24 -18.12 23.53
C GLU A 194 -8.02 -18.89 22.96
N ALA A 195 -7.00 -18.16 22.48
CA ALA A 195 -5.79 -18.67 21.83
C ALA A 195 -6.08 -19.56 20.61
N LYS A 196 -7.21 -19.34 19.92
CA LYS A 196 -7.54 -19.99 18.67
C LYS A 196 -6.93 -19.21 17.50
N LEU A 197 -6.32 -19.93 16.57
CA LEU A 197 -5.72 -19.35 15.37
C LEU A 197 -6.78 -18.68 14.48
N LEU A 198 -6.58 -17.40 14.18
CA LEU A 198 -7.38 -16.61 13.25
C LEU A 198 -6.75 -16.56 11.85
N TRP A 199 -5.42 -16.45 11.78
CA TRP A 199 -4.65 -16.35 10.54
C TRP A 199 -3.15 -16.59 10.80
N ASP A 200 -2.42 -17.15 9.83
CA ASP A 200 -0.97 -17.23 9.86
C ASP A 200 -0.31 -16.98 8.49
N VAL A 201 0.98 -16.66 8.49
CA VAL A 201 1.81 -16.47 7.30
C VAL A 201 3.26 -16.89 7.56
N PRO A 202 3.96 -17.52 6.59
CA PRO A 202 5.38 -17.86 6.74
C PRO A 202 6.27 -16.66 7.08
N MET A 203 7.30 -16.90 7.88
CA MET A 203 8.36 -15.94 8.18
C MET A 203 9.28 -15.79 6.97
N LEU A 204 9.51 -14.55 6.52
CA LEU A 204 10.39 -14.23 5.40
C LEU A 204 11.71 -13.67 5.90
N LYS A 205 12.82 -14.21 5.39
CA LYS A 205 14.18 -13.72 5.69
C LYS A 205 14.51 -12.50 4.85
N SER A 206 15.27 -11.57 5.42
CA SER A 206 15.78 -10.35 4.76
C SER A 206 14.71 -9.48 4.05
N VAL A 207 13.44 -9.63 4.41
CA VAL A 207 12.29 -8.94 3.79
C VAL A 207 11.34 -8.46 4.89
N TRP A 208 11.03 -7.17 4.89
CA TRP A 208 9.99 -6.60 5.75
C TRP A 208 8.64 -7.28 5.52
N GLN A 209 7.99 -7.71 6.59
CA GLN A 209 6.60 -8.15 6.58
C GLN A 209 5.77 -7.06 7.27
N ASN A 210 4.91 -6.38 6.50
CA ASN A 210 4.06 -5.29 6.99
C ASN A 210 2.68 -5.86 7.32
N PHE A 211 2.20 -5.58 8.52
CA PHE A 211 0.94 -6.08 9.06
C PHE A 211 0.03 -4.92 9.43
N ALA A 212 -1.28 -5.17 9.37
CA ALA A 212 -2.22 -4.39 10.14
C ALA A 212 -3.35 -5.27 10.67
N ILE A 213 -3.79 -4.99 11.90
CA ILE A 213 -4.87 -5.74 12.57
C ILE A 213 -5.97 -4.76 12.93
N THR A 214 -7.11 -4.88 12.26
CA THR A 214 -8.31 -4.09 12.55
C THR A 214 -9.11 -4.78 13.66
N LEU A 215 -9.31 -4.07 14.76
CA LEU A 215 -10.10 -4.44 15.92
C LEU A 215 -11.39 -3.62 15.92
N ASN A 216 -12.54 -4.30 15.79
CA ASN A 216 -13.85 -3.67 15.83
C ASN A 216 -14.53 -4.01 17.16
N PHE A 217 -14.33 -3.15 18.16
CA PHE A 217 -14.89 -3.29 19.50
C PHE A 217 -16.42 -3.19 19.49
N ASP A 218 -16.99 -2.34 18.60
CA ASP A 218 -18.45 -2.21 18.42
C ASP A 218 -19.12 -3.54 17.98
N LYS A 219 -18.41 -4.40 17.25
CA LYS A 219 -18.94 -5.64 16.65
C LYS A 219 -18.28 -6.93 17.15
N ASN A 220 -17.24 -6.84 17.98
CA ASN A 220 -16.41 -7.97 18.40
C ASN A 220 -15.88 -8.78 17.20
N THR A 221 -15.14 -8.10 16.31
CA THR A 221 -14.47 -8.74 15.17
C THR A 221 -13.04 -8.28 14.96
N VAL A 222 -12.17 -9.20 14.55
CA VAL A 222 -10.76 -8.99 14.18
C VAL A 222 -10.58 -9.20 12.68
N GLN A 223 -9.78 -8.37 12.01
CA GLN A 223 -9.41 -8.56 10.60
C GLN A 223 -7.92 -8.32 10.37
N ALA A 224 -7.24 -9.22 9.67
CA ALA A 224 -5.83 -9.10 9.34
C ALA A 224 -5.60 -8.56 7.92
N TRP A 225 -4.51 -7.80 7.79
CA TRP A 225 -3.99 -7.23 6.55
C TRP A 225 -2.48 -7.47 6.48
N TYR A 226 -1.96 -7.70 5.28
CA TYR A 226 -0.58 -8.13 5.07
C TYR A 226 0.03 -7.59 3.77
N SER A 227 1.33 -7.31 3.78
CA SER A 227 2.13 -7.13 2.57
C SER A 227 3.63 -7.35 2.78
N GLU A 228 4.32 -7.73 1.70
CA GLU A 228 5.76 -7.97 1.70
C GLU A 228 6.57 -6.77 1.19
N GLY A 229 7.70 -6.50 1.84
CA GLY A 229 8.65 -5.47 1.50
C GLY A 229 8.01 -4.10 1.38
N ARG A 230 7.87 -3.62 0.15
CA ARG A 230 7.31 -2.30 -0.19
C ARG A 230 5.91 -2.37 -0.79
N LYS A 231 5.31 -3.56 -0.95
CA LYS A 231 3.96 -3.73 -1.51
C LYS A 231 2.90 -3.04 -0.62
N PRO A 232 1.80 -2.49 -1.18
CA PRO A 232 0.68 -2.01 -0.38
C PRO A 232 0.03 -3.15 0.40
N LEU A 233 -0.52 -2.85 1.58
CA LEU A 233 -1.30 -3.79 2.39
C LEU A 233 -2.47 -4.35 1.59
N ARG A 234 -2.74 -5.63 1.77
CA ARG A 234 -3.89 -6.33 1.20
C ARG A 234 -4.66 -7.04 2.30
N VAL A 235 -5.96 -7.20 2.09
CA VAL A 235 -6.84 -7.98 2.98
C VAL A 235 -6.28 -9.40 3.08
N ALA A 236 -5.91 -9.84 4.29
CA ALA A 236 -5.46 -11.21 4.55
C ALA A 236 -6.62 -12.09 5.05
N THR A 237 -7.56 -11.53 5.81
CA THR A 237 -8.79 -12.21 6.22
C THR A 237 -10.03 -11.37 5.95
N GLN A 238 -11.20 -12.01 5.91
CA GLN A 238 -12.46 -11.32 6.21
C GLN A 238 -12.51 -10.97 7.72
N PRO A 239 -13.43 -10.10 8.18
CA PRO A 239 -13.65 -9.91 9.61
C PRO A 239 -14.11 -11.22 10.28
N ILE A 240 -13.40 -11.65 11.33
CA ILE A 240 -13.65 -12.88 12.09
C ILE A 240 -14.18 -12.48 13.47
N ALA A 241 -15.25 -13.11 13.95
CA ALA A 241 -15.78 -12.87 15.28
C ALA A 241 -14.76 -13.28 16.37
N SER A 242 -14.51 -12.38 17.33
CA SER A 242 -13.54 -12.54 18.41
C SER A 242 -13.91 -11.64 19.60
N ASN A 243 -13.72 -12.11 20.83
CA ASN A 243 -14.11 -11.38 22.04
C ASN A 243 -13.08 -10.28 22.39
N LEU A 244 -13.43 -9.04 22.08
CA LEU A 244 -12.60 -7.85 22.33
C LEU A 244 -12.96 -7.10 23.63
N THR A 245 -13.85 -7.66 24.46
CA THR A 245 -14.37 -6.96 25.65
C THR A 245 -13.38 -6.90 26.82
N GLY A 246 -13.47 -5.81 27.61
CA GLY A 246 -12.81 -5.68 28.92
C GLY A 246 -11.69 -4.64 29.00
N ASP A 247 -11.65 -3.65 28.08
CA ASP A 247 -10.56 -2.68 27.92
C ASP A 247 -9.17 -3.34 27.93
N GLY A 248 -8.09 -2.56 28.06
CA GLY A 248 -6.74 -3.10 27.96
C GLY A 248 -5.76 -2.18 27.27
N GLN A 249 -4.55 -2.71 27.08
CA GLN A 249 -3.39 -1.95 26.63
C GLN A 249 -2.60 -2.74 25.58
N TYR A 250 -2.18 -2.07 24.51
CA TYR A 250 -1.33 -2.65 23.47
C TYR A 250 0.14 -2.68 23.90
N GLN A 251 0.81 -3.79 23.57
CA GLN A 251 2.21 -4.03 23.87
C GLN A 251 2.90 -4.65 22.65
N ILE A 252 4.11 -4.17 22.34
CA ILE A 252 4.90 -4.55 21.15
C ILE A 252 6.35 -4.81 21.57
N GLY A 253 6.87 -5.99 21.26
CA GLY A 253 8.23 -6.38 21.64
C GLY A 253 8.32 -7.90 21.77
N ILE A 254 9.12 -8.43 22.67
CA ILE A 254 9.35 -9.88 22.76
C ILE A 254 8.97 -10.39 24.15
N LEU A 255 8.06 -11.36 24.21
CA LEU A 255 7.87 -12.24 25.36
C LEU A 255 8.10 -13.69 24.91
N LYS A 256 9.27 -14.24 25.26
CA LYS A 256 9.64 -15.64 25.03
C LYS A 256 9.18 -16.51 26.20
N LYS A 257 8.42 -17.57 25.91
CA LYS A 257 7.99 -18.58 26.89
C LYS A 257 9.05 -19.68 27.04
N PRO A 258 9.15 -20.33 28.22
CA PRO A 258 10.06 -21.45 28.42
C PRO A 258 9.46 -22.76 27.87
N THR A 259 10.30 -23.77 27.67
CA THR A 259 9.86 -25.11 27.27
C THR A 259 9.95 -26.10 28.46
N GLY A 260 9.30 -27.27 28.34
CA GLY A 260 9.45 -28.36 29.32
C GLY A 260 8.79 -28.13 30.70
N THR A 261 7.82 -27.22 30.82
CA THR A 261 7.10 -26.90 32.07
C THR A 261 5.60 -26.75 31.84
N SER A 262 4.81 -26.91 32.90
CA SER A 262 3.40 -26.45 32.96
C SER A 262 3.25 -25.10 33.66
N ASP A 263 4.23 -24.70 34.48
CA ASP A 263 4.33 -23.34 35.04
C ASP A 263 5.30 -22.52 34.18
N VAL A 264 4.76 -21.92 33.13
CA VAL A 264 5.50 -21.14 32.14
C VAL A 264 5.96 -19.78 32.67
N ALA A 265 5.39 -19.28 33.77
CA ALA A 265 5.76 -17.98 34.32
C ALA A 265 7.01 -18.08 35.21
N ASN A 266 7.15 -19.16 36.00
CA ASN A 266 8.17 -19.24 37.04
C ASN A 266 9.28 -20.26 36.76
N ALA A 267 9.06 -21.23 35.87
CA ALA A 267 9.95 -22.38 35.67
C ALA A 267 10.12 -22.76 34.19
N GLY A 268 10.83 -23.85 33.93
CA GLY A 268 11.08 -24.40 32.58
C GLY A 268 12.46 -24.09 32.03
N TYR A 269 12.72 -24.58 30.83
CA TYR A 269 13.98 -24.40 30.11
C TYR A 269 14.01 -23.08 29.35
N GLN A 270 15.17 -22.42 29.40
CA GLN A 270 15.63 -21.35 28.54
C GLN A 270 17.11 -21.66 28.23
N GLU A 271 17.58 -21.29 27.04
CA GLU A 271 19.00 -21.32 26.69
C GLU A 271 19.81 -20.34 27.56
N SER A 272 21.12 -20.60 27.70
CA SER A 272 22.05 -19.71 28.39
C SER A 272 22.84 -18.84 27.41
N ASN A 273 23.16 -17.61 27.82
CA ASN A 273 23.73 -16.56 26.98
C ASN A 273 22.76 -16.19 25.84
N LEU A 274 21.51 -15.94 26.22
CA LEU A 274 20.45 -15.56 25.30
C LEU A 274 20.74 -14.18 24.69
N ASP A 275 20.68 -14.07 23.37
CA ASP A 275 20.80 -12.84 22.59
C ASP A 275 19.89 -12.98 21.36
N GLU A 276 18.63 -12.56 21.51
CA GLU A 276 17.59 -12.68 20.49
C GLU A 276 16.94 -11.32 20.23
N GLY A 277 16.71 -10.98 18.96
CA GLY A 277 16.27 -9.67 18.52
C GLY A 277 15.15 -9.75 17.49
N LEU A 278 14.28 -8.73 17.48
CA LEU A 278 13.29 -8.55 16.43
C LEU A 278 13.17 -7.08 16.06
N ILE A 279 13.28 -6.80 14.76
CA ILE A 279 13.27 -5.44 14.23
C ILE A 279 11.84 -5.06 13.90
N TYR A 280 11.35 -4.03 14.58
CA TYR A 280 10.05 -3.42 14.34
C TYR A 280 10.20 -2.14 13.51
N GLY A 281 9.18 -1.85 12.70
CA GLY A 281 9.08 -0.61 11.97
C GLY A 281 7.63 -0.17 11.86
N GLY A 282 7.36 1.12 11.74
CA GLY A 282 6.04 1.56 11.35
C GLY A 282 4.92 1.30 12.36
N VAL A 283 5.25 1.36 13.65
CA VAL A 283 4.34 1.01 14.75
C VAL A 283 3.39 2.18 15.06
N PHE A 284 2.09 2.04 14.77
CA PHE A 284 1.07 3.03 15.14
C PHE A 284 -0.35 2.45 15.16
N LEU A 285 -1.24 3.08 15.94
CA LEU A 285 -2.67 2.76 16.02
C LEU A 285 -3.48 3.89 15.38
N GLU A 286 -4.43 3.59 14.49
CA GLU A 286 -5.32 4.58 13.86
C GLU A 286 -6.80 4.36 14.21
N ASP A 287 -7.61 5.42 14.14
CA ASP A 287 -9.06 5.38 14.30
C ASP A 287 -9.79 5.04 12.99
N SER A 288 -9.88 3.74 12.71
CA SER A 288 -10.53 3.18 11.50
C SER A 288 -12.06 3.17 11.52
N LYS A 289 -12.70 3.97 12.38
CA LYS A 289 -14.18 4.05 12.50
C LYS A 289 -14.91 4.34 11.19
N ASN A 290 -14.24 5.04 10.26
CA ASN A 290 -14.77 5.38 8.94
C ASN A 290 -14.27 4.47 7.80
N GLY A 291 -13.45 3.46 8.10
CA GLY A 291 -12.78 2.58 7.13
C GLY A 291 -11.32 2.33 7.50
N PHE A 292 -10.68 1.35 6.85
CA PHE A 292 -9.24 1.08 6.98
C PHE A 292 -8.41 2.12 6.22
N CYS A 293 -7.34 2.67 6.83
CA CYS A 293 -6.72 3.92 6.39
C CYS A 293 -5.18 3.97 6.50
N SER A 294 -4.41 3.05 5.90
CA SER A 294 -2.92 3.03 6.04
C SER A 294 -2.11 4.29 5.60
N THR A 295 -2.79 5.40 5.25
CA THR A 295 -2.35 6.80 5.09
C THR A 295 -1.45 7.15 3.88
N PRO A 296 -1.62 8.33 3.25
CA PRO A 296 -2.82 9.13 3.05
C PRO A 296 -3.30 9.04 1.59
N GLU A 297 -4.36 8.27 1.33
CA GLU A 297 -5.16 8.42 0.10
C GLU A 297 -6.38 9.29 0.39
N LYS A 298 -6.80 10.08 -0.60
CA LYS A 298 -7.96 10.95 -0.43
C LYS A 298 -9.22 10.10 -0.55
N ALA A 299 -9.89 9.82 0.56
CA ALA A 299 -11.18 9.16 0.56
C ALA A 299 -12.14 9.71 -0.52
N GLY A 300 -12.37 8.88 -1.53
CA GLY A 300 -13.43 8.93 -2.52
C GLY A 300 -14.49 7.87 -2.18
N HIS A 301 -15.71 8.14 -2.62
CA HIS A 301 -16.97 7.47 -2.26
C HIS A 301 -16.98 5.91 -2.22
N LYS A 302 -17.91 5.36 -1.42
CA LYS A 302 -18.25 3.93 -1.46
C LYS A 302 -18.72 3.51 -2.86
N ASP A 303 -18.00 2.59 -3.48
CA ASP A 303 -18.57 1.45 -4.20
C ASP A 303 -17.64 0.24 -4.01
N SER A 304 -18.21 -0.96 -3.93
CA SER A 304 -17.46 -2.17 -3.56
C SER A 304 -16.48 -2.59 -4.66
N LYS A 305 -15.18 -2.33 -4.49
CA LYS A 305 -14.15 -2.75 -5.46
C LYS A 305 -13.90 -4.26 -5.43
N PRO A 306 -13.70 -4.90 -6.60
CA PRO A 306 -13.26 -6.30 -6.67
C PRO A 306 -11.83 -6.47 -6.15
N THR A 307 -11.54 -7.61 -5.52
CA THR A 307 -10.17 -8.05 -5.24
C THR A 307 -9.39 -8.25 -6.54
N ASP A 308 -8.05 -8.19 -6.50
CA ASP A 308 -7.17 -8.22 -7.68
C ASP A 308 -7.40 -9.43 -8.61
N ASP A 309 -7.82 -10.58 -8.07
CA ASP A 309 -8.21 -11.78 -8.85
C ASP A 309 -9.51 -11.62 -9.66
N LYS A 310 -10.23 -10.50 -9.52
CA LYS A 310 -11.51 -10.21 -10.20
C LYS A 310 -11.45 -8.98 -11.12
N LEU A 311 -10.32 -8.27 -11.17
CA LEU A 311 -10.14 -7.15 -12.10
C LEU A 311 -9.79 -7.67 -13.49
N SER A 312 -10.48 -7.16 -14.52
CA SER A 312 -10.11 -7.48 -15.91
C SER A 312 -8.77 -6.83 -16.28
N SER A 313 -8.06 -7.38 -17.27
CA SER A 313 -6.73 -6.90 -17.65
C SER A 313 -6.72 -5.42 -18.05
N LEU A 314 -7.80 -4.94 -18.67
CA LEU A 314 -7.99 -3.52 -19.00
C LEU A 314 -8.20 -2.65 -17.75
N GLN A 315 -8.84 -3.16 -16.69
CA GLN A 315 -8.90 -2.47 -15.39
C GLN A 315 -7.51 -2.37 -14.76
N LYS A 316 -6.70 -3.45 -14.81
CA LYS A 316 -5.31 -3.45 -14.35
C LYS A 316 -4.42 -2.49 -15.16
N HIS A 317 -4.64 -2.42 -16.47
CA HIS A 317 -3.98 -1.47 -17.37
C HIS A 317 -4.20 -0.01 -16.95
N VAL A 318 -5.43 0.40 -16.66
CA VAL A 318 -5.73 1.79 -16.25
C VAL A 318 -5.46 2.07 -14.77
N GLN A 319 -5.28 1.03 -13.92
CA GLN A 319 -5.06 1.18 -12.48
C GLN A 319 -3.84 2.03 -12.11
N PHE A 320 -2.84 2.12 -12.99
CA PHE A 320 -1.70 3.04 -12.81
C PHE A 320 -2.09 4.53 -12.72
N TRP A 321 -3.22 4.90 -13.33
CA TRP A 321 -3.78 6.26 -13.28
C TRP A 321 -4.90 6.42 -12.25
N ASP A 322 -5.39 5.34 -11.65
CA ASP A 322 -6.34 5.32 -10.53
C ASP A 322 -5.56 5.46 -9.22
N ARG A 323 -5.00 6.66 -9.01
CA ARG A 323 -3.85 6.90 -8.12
C ARG A 323 -4.14 6.80 -6.63
N ASP A 324 -5.39 7.03 -6.23
CA ASP A 324 -5.92 6.80 -4.89
C ASP A 324 -6.84 5.56 -4.85
N ASN A 325 -6.85 4.77 -5.93
CA ASN A 325 -7.54 3.50 -6.07
C ASN A 325 -9.03 3.57 -5.65
N ASP A 326 -9.72 4.69 -5.91
CA ASP A 326 -11.15 4.85 -5.68
C ASP A 326 -12.00 4.35 -6.87
N GLY A 327 -11.38 4.17 -8.04
CA GLY A 327 -12.04 3.74 -9.28
C GLY A 327 -12.42 4.90 -10.22
N ILE A 328 -11.92 6.11 -9.94
CA ILE A 328 -12.24 7.36 -10.63
C ILE A 328 -10.94 8.08 -11.01
N ILE A 329 -10.54 7.96 -12.27
CA ILE A 329 -9.36 8.66 -12.78
C ILE A 329 -9.77 10.11 -13.10
N HIS A 330 -9.23 11.10 -12.40
CA HIS A 330 -9.43 12.51 -12.76
C HIS A 330 -8.47 12.93 -13.88
N PRO A 331 -8.80 14.00 -14.64
CA PRO A 331 -7.90 14.52 -15.68
C PRO A 331 -6.47 14.82 -15.21
N TRP A 332 -6.31 15.24 -13.96
CA TRP A 332 -5.01 15.55 -13.38
C TRP A 332 -4.16 14.29 -13.10
N ASP A 333 -4.79 13.16 -12.81
CA ASP A 333 -4.08 11.90 -12.58
C ASP A 333 -3.50 11.36 -13.89
N VAL A 334 -4.23 11.54 -15.00
CA VAL A 334 -3.70 11.26 -16.35
C VAL A 334 -2.45 12.09 -16.64
N PHE A 335 -2.47 13.39 -16.35
CA PHE A 335 -1.29 14.26 -16.48
C PHE A 335 -0.11 13.77 -15.61
N ILE A 336 -0.35 13.46 -14.33
CA ILE A 336 0.69 12.97 -13.41
C ILE A 336 1.27 11.63 -13.87
N GLY A 337 0.44 10.66 -14.25
CA GLY A 337 0.91 9.34 -14.69
C GLY A 337 1.84 9.44 -15.89
N PHE A 338 1.51 10.28 -16.89
CA PHE A 338 2.43 10.56 -18.00
C PHE A 338 3.73 11.24 -17.52
N LYS A 339 3.69 12.12 -16.52
CA LYS A 339 4.90 12.71 -15.92
C LYS A 339 5.78 11.66 -15.24
N GLU A 340 5.21 10.70 -14.51
CA GLU A 340 5.94 9.62 -13.82
C GLU A 340 6.60 8.65 -14.82
N LEU A 341 5.90 8.24 -15.88
CA LEU A 341 6.44 7.44 -16.98
C LEU A 341 7.58 8.14 -17.76
N GLY A 342 7.77 9.45 -17.57
CA GLY A 342 8.91 10.20 -18.09
C GLY A 342 8.62 11.05 -19.32
N PHE A 343 7.36 11.22 -19.68
CA PHE A 343 6.97 12.11 -20.77
C PHE A 343 7.29 13.58 -20.44
N GLY A 344 7.70 14.31 -21.47
CA GLY A 344 7.89 15.75 -21.43
C GLY A 344 6.56 16.49 -21.24
N LEU A 345 6.64 17.75 -20.78
CA LEU A 345 5.46 18.57 -20.45
C LEU A 345 4.40 18.61 -21.57
N PHE A 346 4.84 18.70 -22.83
CA PHE A 346 3.94 18.72 -23.99
C PHE A 346 3.10 17.43 -24.12
N PHE A 347 3.72 16.26 -23.96
CA PHE A 347 3.01 14.98 -24.02
C PHE A 347 2.05 14.80 -22.84
N SER A 348 2.45 15.20 -21.63
CA SER A 348 1.56 15.17 -20.46
C SER A 348 0.40 16.16 -20.54
N LEU A 349 0.58 17.31 -21.19
CA LEU A 349 -0.56 18.20 -21.50
C LEU A 349 -1.46 17.58 -22.58
N GLY A 350 -0.88 16.91 -23.59
CA GLY A 350 -1.64 16.17 -24.60
C GLY A 350 -2.48 15.02 -24.04
N SER A 351 -2.03 14.36 -22.97
CA SER A 351 -2.80 13.28 -22.33
C SER A 351 -4.09 13.76 -21.66
N LEU A 352 -4.29 15.07 -21.45
CA LEU A 352 -5.57 15.64 -21.02
C LEU A 352 -6.69 15.53 -22.07
N LEU A 353 -6.38 15.05 -23.29
CA LEU A 353 -7.39 14.63 -24.26
C LEU A 353 -8.06 13.30 -23.88
N ILE A 354 -7.38 12.39 -23.17
CA ILE A 354 -7.93 11.07 -22.80
C ILE A 354 -9.21 11.24 -21.95
N PRO A 355 -9.25 12.05 -20.87
CA PRO A 355 -10.47 12.32 -20.12
C PRO A 355 -11.62 12.88 -20.95
N ILE A 356 -11.34 13.71 -21.96
CA ILE A 356 -12.37 14.32 -22.82
C ILE A 356 -13.13 13.24 -23.60
N PHE A 357 -12.43 12.19 -24.07
CA PHE A 357 -13.03 11.12 -24.85
C PHE A 357 -13.51 9.92 -24.02
N PHE A 358 -12.80 9.58 -22.93
CA PHE A 358 -13.07 8.38 -22.12
C PHE A 358 -14.09 8.61 -20.99
N SER A 359 -14.31 9.86 -20.56
CA SER A 359 -15.24 10.15 -19.47
C SER A 359 -16.69 9.78 -19.80
N TYR A 360 -17.20 10.15 -20.98
CA TYR A 360 -18.59 9.86 -21.32
C TYR A 360 -18.87 8.35 -21.50
N PRO A 361 -18.09 7.57 -22.27
CA PRO A 361 -18.31 6.14 -22.43
C PRO A 361 -18.27 5.36 -21.11
N THR A 362 -17.29 5.63 -20.25
CA THR A 362 -17.20 4.97 -18.94
C THR A 362 -18.32 5.39 -18.00
N ARG A 363 -18.75 6.65 -18.04
CA ARG A 363 -19.88 7.13 -17.23
C ARG A 363 -21.23 6.54 -17.64
N LEU A 364 -21.39 5.97 -18.84
CA LEU A 364 -22.65 5.32 -19.27
C LEU A 364 -23.08 4.13 -18.39
N GLY A 365 -22.18 3.55 -17.57
CA GLY A 365 -22.57 2.60 -16.52
C GLY A 365 -23.37 3.23 -15.37
N HIS A 366 -23.18 4.52 -15.11
CA HIS A 366 -23.75 5.24 -13.97
C HIS A 366 -24.80 6.29 -14.37
N SER A 367 -24.63 6.96 -15.52
CA SER A 367 -25.50 8.06 -15.95
C SER A 367 -25.43 8.34 -17.45
N TRP A 368 -26.56 8.69 -18.05
CA TRP A 368 -26.63 9.19 -19.43
C TRP A 368 -26.12 10.63 -19.60
N LEU A 369 -25.97 11.40 -18.51
CA LEU A 369 -25.45 12.77 -18.56
C LEU A 369 -23.91 12.75 -18.55
N PRO A 370 -23.21 13.54 -19.38
CA PRO A 370 -21.75 13.69 -19.33
C PRO A 370 -21.23 14.12 -17.94
N ASP A 371 -19.97 13.78 -17.62
CA ASP A 371 -19.33 14.29 -16.41
C ASP A 371 -18.76 15.70 -16.66
N PRO A 372 -19.22 16.75 -15.95
CA PRO A 372 -18.65 18.09 -16.09
C PRO A 372 -17.20 18.18 -15.60
N MET A 373 -16.72 17.20 -14.83
CA MET A 373 -15.33 17.10 -14.35
C MET A 373 -14.48 16.12 -15.20
N PHE A 374 -15.03 15.59 -16.29
CA PHE A 374 -14.35 14.68 -17.23
C PHE A 374 -13.68 13.46 -16.56
N ARG A 375 -14.30 12.91 -15.50
CA ARG A 375 -13.77 11.74 -14.78
C ARG A 375 -13.97 10.45 -15.57
N ILE A 376 -12.99 9.56 -15.53
CA ILE A 376 -13.05 8.23 -16.18
C ILE A 376 -13.33 7.18 -15.10
N TYR A 377 -14.31 6.31 -15.33
CA TYR A 377 -14.75 5.31 -14.36
C TYR A 377 -14.11 3.95 -14.65
N VAL A 378 -13.30 3.43 -13.72
CA VAL A 378 -12.49 2.21 -13.92
C VAL A 378 -13.36 0.95 -14.00
N ASN A 379 -14.43 0.86 -13.21
CA ASN A 379 -15.34 -0.29 -13.24
C ASN A 379 -15.94 -0.50 -14.64
N ASP A 380 -16.28 0.59 -15.32
CA ASP A 380 -16.88 0.63 -16.65
C ASP A 380 -15.86 0.89 -17.79
N ILE A 381 -14.55 0.74 -17.54
CA ILE A 381 -13.50 1.06 -18.53
C ILE A 381 -13.64 0.28 -19.85
N HIS A 382 -14.18 -0.93 -19.79
CA HIS A 382 -14.50 -1.77 -20.95
C HIS A 382 -15.44 -1.07 -21.96
N LYS A 383 -16.26 -0.11 -21.52
CA LYS A 383 -17.16 0.69 -22.38
C LYS A 383 -16.44 1.77 -23.18
N ALA A 384 -15.19 2.08 -22.86
CA ALA A 384 -14.36 3.01 -23.64
C ALA A 384 -13.67 2.35 -24.85
N LYS A 385 -13.79 1.02 -25.00
CA LYS A 385 -13.37 0.30 -26.22
C LYS A 385 -14.15 0.80 -27.44
N HIS A 386 -13.52 0.72 -28.61
CA HIS A 386 -14.09 1.17 -29.89
C HIS A 386 -13.89 0.12 -30.98
N GLY A 387 -14.70 0.19 -32.05
CA GLY A 387 -14.74 -0.84 -33.11
C GLY A 387 -13.42 -1.05 -33.86
N SER A 388 -12.50 -0.09 -33.81
CA SER A 388 -11.19 -0.16 -34.47
C SER A 388 -10.04 -0.63 -33.56
N ASP A 389 -10.35 -1.19 -32.38
CA ASP A 389 -9.33 -1.79 -31.51
C ASP A 389 -8.81 -3.14 -32.05
N THR A 390 -7.73 -3.66 -31.46
CA THR A 390 -7.12 -4.92 -31.90
C THR A 390 -7.92 -6.18 -31.57
N GLY A 391 -8.99 -6.07 -30.79
CA GLY A 391 -9.74 -7.21 -30.24
C GLY A 391 -8.95 -8.08 -29.26
N VAL A 392 -7.76 -7.65 -28.82
CA VAL A 392 -6.88 -8.38 -27.87
C VAL A 392 -7.50 -8.42 -26.48
N PHE A 393 -8.10 -7.32 -26.03
CA PHE A 393 -9.06 -7.35 -24.94
C PHE A 393 -10.42 -7.85 -25.46
N ASP A 394 -11.06 -8.76 -24.73
CA ASP A 394 -12.46 -9.14 -24.97
C ASP A 394 -13.44 -7.98 -24.65
N PHE A 395 -14.75 -8.28 -24.69
CA PHE A 395 -15.79 -7.28 -24.45
C PHE A 395 -15.81 -6.74 -23.02
N ASP A 396 -15.44 -7.57 -22.04
CA ASP A 396 -15.41 -7.25 -20.60
C ASP A 396 -14.05 -6.68 -20.16
N GLY A 397 -13.07 -6.64 -21.07
CA GLY A 397 -11.74 -6.07 -20.87
C GLY A 397 -10.67 -7.08 -20.44
N ASN A 398 -10.94 -8.39 -20.50
CA ASN A 398 -9.91 -9.40 -20.18
C ASN A 398 -8.96 -9.57 -21.37
N LEU A 399 -7.66 -9.72 -21.08
CA LEU A 399 -6.65 -10.02 -22.10
C LEU A 399 -6.88 -11.45 -22.62
N ASN A 400 -7.08 -11.60 -23.93
CA ASN A 400 -7.07 -12.90 -24.59
C ASN A 400 -5.64 -13.21 -25.07
N PRO A 401 -4.92 -14.18 -24.45
CA PRO A 401 -3.52 -14.44 -24.78
C PRO A 401 -3.33 -14.97 -26.21
N GLU A 402 -4.24 -15.82 -26.70
CA GLU A 402 -4.18 -16.39 -28.05
C GLU A 402 -4.33 -15.31 -29.13
N ARG A 403 -5.24 -14.34 -28.91
CA ARG A 403 -5.39 -13.18 -29.80
C ARG A 403 -4.17 -12.27 -29.77
N PHE A 404 -3.55 -12.08 -28.61
CA PHE A 404 -2.29 -11.34 -28.51
C PHE A 404 -1.17 -12.03 -29.29
N GLU A 405 -0.98 -13.35 -29.10
CA GLU A 405 0.01 -14.15 -29.83
C GLU A 405 -0.22 -14.07 -31.34
N HIS A 406 -1.44 -14.37 -31.81
CA HIS A 406 -1.79 -14.33 -33.22
C HIS A 406 -1.74 -12.91 -33.83
N MET A 407 -2.00 -11.86 -33.04
CA MET A 407 -1.77 -10.47 -33.46
C MET A 407 -0.28 -10.23 -33.66
N PHE A 408 0.55 -10.60 -32.69
CA PHE A 408 1.98 -10.34 -32.73
C PHE A 408 2.65 -11.08 -33.89
N ASP A 409 2.42 -12.38 -34.01
CA ASP A 409 3.03 -13.25 -35.03
C ASP A 409 2.60 -12.88 -36.46
N ARG A 410 1.41 -12.26 -36.61
CA ARG A 410 0.93 -11.73 -37.90
C ARG A 410 1.70 -10.48 -38.35
N PHE A 411 2.20 -9.68 -37.41
CA PHE A 411 2.82 -8.39 -37.70
C PHE A 411 4.35 -8.39 -37.57
N ASP A 412 4.94 -9.23 -36.72
CA ASP A 412 6.38 -9.55 -36.71
C ASP A 412 6.71 -10.50 -37.88
N THR A 413 6.47 -10.02 -39.10
CA THR A 413 6.72 -10.78 -40.34
C THR A 413 8.19 -11.24 -40.48
N PRO A 414 9.21 -10.52 -39.98
CA PRO A 414 10.59 -11.01 -39.94
C PRO A 414 10.91 -12.07 -38.87
N GLY A 415 10.04 -12.28 -37.87
CA GLY A 415 10.25 -13.23 -36.76
C GLY A 415 11.33 -12.78 -35.78
N THR A 416 11.40 -11.48 -35.50
CA THR A 416 12.47 -10.86 -34.68
C THR A 416 12.18 -10.80 -33.19
N GLY A 417 10.92 -11.04 -32.77
CA GLY A 417 10.44 -10.82 -31.41
C GLY A 417 10.05 -9.36 -31.10
N GLY A 418 10.06 -8.48 -32.11
CA GLY A 418 9.76 -7.06 -31.98
C GLY A 418 8.96 -6.51 -33.16
N LEU A 419 8.09 -5.52 -32.89
CA LEU A 419 7.33 -4.81 -33.93
C LEU A 419 7.99 -3.48 -34.27
N THR A 420 8.15 -3.20 -35.56
CA THR A 420 8.61 -1.89 -36.06
C THR A 420 7.49 -0.85 -36.03
N SER A 421 7.83 0.43 -36.18
CA SER A 421 6.84 1.51 -36.41
C SER A 421 5.95 1.23 -37.64
N ASP A 422 6.52 0.67 -38.71
CA ASP A 422 5.78 0.28 -39.91
C ASP A 422 4.81 -0.87 -39.62
N ASP A 423 5.18 -1.86 -38.81
CA ASP A 423 4.28 -2.96 -38.43
C ASP A 423 3.11 -2.48 -37.56
N LEU A 424 3.36 -1.57 -36.62
CA LEU A 424 2.29 -0.91 -35.86
C LEU A 424 1.38 -0.07 -36.77
N PHE A 425 1.93 0.57 -37.81
CA PHE A 425 1.14 1.32 -38.79
C PHE A 425 0.35 0.42 -39.75
N ARG A 426 0.87 -0.76 -40.11
CA ARG A 426 0.14 -1.81 -40.84
C ARG A 426 -1.00 -2.38 -40.00
N LEU A 427 -0.75 -2.62 -38.71
CA LEU A 427 -1.74 -3.08 -37.74
C LEU A 427 -2.86 -2.05 -37.58
N TRP A 428 -2.52 -0.79 -37.30
CA TRP A 428 -3.48 0.31 -37.23
C TRP A 428 -4.36 0.37 -38.49
N LYS A 429 -3.75 0.34 -39.68
CA LYS A 429 -4.51 0.37 -40.96
C LYS A 429 -5.49 -0.79 -41.11
N LYS A 430 -5.12 -1.99 -40.62
CA LYS A 430 -5.86 -3.25 -40.76
C LYS A 430 -7.08 -3.33 -39.83
N ASP A 431 -7.01 -2.74 -38.64
CA ASP A 431 -8.10 -2.80 -37.65
C ASP A 431 -9.14 -1.67 -37.79
N ARG A 432 -8.94 -0.69 -38.68
CA ARG A 432 -9.90 0.39 -38.95
C ARG A 432 -11.27 -0.11 -39.45
N CYS A 433 -12.29 0.03 -38.61
CA CYS A 433 -13.68 -0.21 -38.99
C CYS A 433 -14.28 0.96 -39.78
N ALA A 434 -14.99 0.68 -40.88
CA ALA A 434 -15.49 1.71 -41.80
C ALA A 434 -16.41 2.78 -41.15
N ALA A 435 -17.15 2.40 -40.11
CA ALA A 435 -18.09 3.27 -39.39
C ALA A 435 -17.51 3.86 -38.09
N ASP A 436 -16.19 3.82 -37.89
CA ASP A 436 -15.53 4.27 -36.65
C ASP A 436 -14.34 5.24 -36.88
N PRO A 437 -14.54 6.44 -37.47
CA PRO A 437 -13.45 7.41 -37.66
C PRO A 437 -12.84 7.94 -36.35
N ALA A 438 -13.60 7.88 -35.25
CA ALA A 438 -13.13 8.26 -33.93
C ALA A 438 -12.11 7.23 -33.40
N GLY A 439 -12.46 5.94 -33.42
CA GLY A 439 -11.53 4.85 -33.08
C GLY A 439 -10.27 4.87 -33.92
N TRP A 440 -10.32 5.21 -35.22
CA TRP A 440 -9.09 5.37 -36.02
C TRP A 440 -8.13 6.38 -35.40
N THR A 441 -8.64 7.48 -34.85
CA THR A 441 -7.84 8.52 -34.21
C THR A 441 -7.32 8.06 -32.86
N PHE A 442 -8.15 7.37 -32.07
CA PHE A 442 -7.77 6.83 -30.76
C PHE A 442 -6.69 5.76 -30.90
N THR A 443 -6.89 4.73 -31.72
CA THR A 443 -5.93 3.65 -31.97
C THR A 443 -4.60 4.18 -32.55
N PHE A 444 -4.62 5.24 -33.36
CA PHE A 444 -3.39 5.91 -33.80
C PHE A 444 -2.61 6.51 -32.63
N MET A 445 -3.29 7.24 -31.74
CA MET A 445 -2.68 7.86 -30.57
C MET A 445 -2.20 6.83 -29.54
N GLU A 446 -2.93 5.72 -29.38
CA GLU A 446 -2.52 4.56 -28.56
C GLU A 446 -1.22 3.96 -29.08
N TRP A 447 -1.16 3.54 -30.35
CA TRP A 447 0.05 2.93 -30.92
C TRP A 447 1.24 3.87 -30.98
N TRP A 448 1.00 5.15 -31.27
CA TRP A 448 2.04 6.19 -31.17
C TRP A 448 2.61 6.28 -29.75
N THR A 449 1.74 6.35 -28.73
CA THR A 449 2.16 6.49 -27.34
C THR A 449 2.90 5.24 -26.86
N THR A 450 2.39 4.05 -27.21
CA THR A 450 3.02 2.75 -26.98
C THR A 450 4.40 2.69 -27.63
N TYR A 451 4.54 3.07 -28.90
CA TYR A 451 5.84 3.10 -29.60
C TYR A 451 6.82 4.05 -28.93
N VAL A 452 6.42 5.30 -28.63
CA VAL A 452 7.27 6.29 -27.96
C VAL A 452 7.74 5.80 -26.58
N LEU A 453 6.91 5.07 -25.85
CA LEU A 453 7.21 4.55 -24.51
C LEU A 453 8.09 3.29 -24.54
N LEU A 454 7.81 2.36 -25.46
CA LEU A 454 8.39 1.00 -25.45
C LEU A 454 9.57 0.79 -26.39
N GLN A 455 9.70 1.57 -27.46
CA GLN A 455 10.68 1.25 -28.49
C GLN A 455 12.11 1.26 -27.93
N LYS A 456 12.86 0.21 -28.25
CA LYS A 456 14.30 0.08 -28.03
C LYS A 456 14.89 -0.20 -29.40
N ASP A 457 15.74 0.72 -29.87
CA ASP A 457 16.40 0.66 -31.17
C ASP A 457 15.42 0.47 -32.35
N GLY A 458 14.25 1.13 -32.27
CA GLY A 458 13.19 1.08 -33.29
C GLY A 458 12.21 -0.10 -33.17
N LEU A 459 12.40 -0.99 -32.19
CA LEU A 459 11.57 -2.19 -31.99
C LEU A 459 10.78 -2.15 -30.68
N VAL A 460 9.50 -2.50 -30.75
CA VAL A 460 8.62 -2.74 -29.60
C VAL A 460 8.58 -4.25 -29.32
N TRP A 461 9.26 -4.68 -28.26
CA TRP A 461 9.44 -6.10 -27.92
C TRP A 461 8.17 -6.77 -27.39
N LYS A 462 7.98 -8.05 -27.74
CA LYS A 462 6.78 -8.85 -27.41
C LYS A 462 6.40 -8.80 -25.93
N ASP A 463 7.36 -9.01 -25.04
CA ASP A 463 7.11 -9.07 -23.60
C ASP A 463 6.83 -7.71 -22.97
N ASP A 464 7.51 -6.64 -23.40
CA ASP A 464 7.21 -5.28 -22.94
C ASP A 464 5.84 -4.80 -23.48
N LEU A 465 5.43 -5.23 -24.67
CA LEU A 465 4.09 -4.97 -25.21
C LEU A 465 3.01 -5.77 -24.46
N ARG A 466 3.26 -7.04 -24.14
CA ARG A 466 2.39 -7.86 -23.28
C ARG A 466 2.21 -7.21 -21.91
N ALA A 467 3.29 -6.77 -21.28
CA ALA A 467 3.27 -6.04 -20.02
C ALA A 467 2.49 -4.71 -20.10
N CYS A 468 2.40 -4.10 -21.30
CA CYS A 468 1.50 -2.97 -21.52
C CYS A 468 0.04 -3.41 -21.41
N TYR A 469 -0.36 -4.49 -22.10
CA TYR A 469 -1.73 -5.00 -22.08
C TYR A 469 -2.18 -5.53 -20.71
N ASP A 470 -1.31 -6.15 -19.93
CA ASP A 470 -1.65 -6.63 -18.57
C ASP A 470 -1.54 -5.55 -17.46
N GLY A 471 -0.96 -4.39 -17.78
CA GLY A 471 -0.82 -3.24 -16.89
C GLY A 471 0.44 -3.24 -16.02
N THR A 472 1.26 -4.29 -16.02
CA THR A 472 2.48 -4.38 -15.20
C THR A 472 3.60 -3.43 -15.66
N LEU A 473 3.61 -3.07 -16.94
CA LEU A 473 4.64 -2.22 -17.56
C LEU A 473 4.79 -0.86 -16.88
N PHE A 474 3.69 -0.18 -16.58
CA PHE A 474 3.74 1.21 -16.10
C PHE A 474 4.40 1.31 -14.73
N TRP A 475 4.14 0.33 -13.87
CA TRP A 475 4.79 0.15 -12.57
C TRP A 475 6.29 -0.17 -12.74
N LYS A 476 6.64 -1.11 -13.64
CA LYS A 476 8.04 -1.42 -13.97
C LYS A 476 8.83 -0.18 -14.41
N ILE A 477 8.27 0.62 -15.34
CA ILE A 477 8.90 1.86 -15.82
C ILE A 477 9.05 2.89 -14.69
N LYS A 478 8.02 3.06 -13.84
CA LYS A 478 8.09 3.96 -12.69
C LYS A 478 9.21 3.56 -11.72
N ASP A 479 9.24 2.29 -11.33
CA ASP A 479 10.25 1.70 -10.44
C ASP A 479 11.69 1.86 -10.98
N GLU A 480 11.91 1.54 -12.26
CA GLU A 480 13.20 1.71 -12.93
C GLU A 480 13.65 3.18 -12.89
N ARG A 481 12.71 4.11 -13.10
CA ARG A 481 12.98 5.56 -13.08
C ARG A 481 13.26 6.08 -11.67
N GLU A 482 12.52 5.62 -10.67
CA GLU A 482 12.76 5.99 -9.26
C GLU A 482 14.15 5.53 -8.79
N ARG A 483 14.56 4.31 -9.15
CA ARG A 483 15.92 3.78 -8.90
C ARG A 483 17.00 4.56 -9.67
N SER A 484 16.70 5.03 -10.88
CA SER A 484 17.65 5.77 -11.72
C SER A 484 18.03 7.17 -11.22
N ASN A 485 17.33 7.72 -10.21
CA ASN A 485 17.58 9.08 -9.70
C ASN A 485 18.99 9.30 -9.11
N GLY A 486 19.78 8.24 -8.91
CA GLY A 486 21.21 8.32 -8.54
C GLY A 486 22.19 8.39 -9.74
N CYS A 487 21.74 8.18 -10.98
CA CYS A 487 22.59 8.17 -12.18
C CYS A 487 22.18 9.28 -13.17
N ARG A 488 23.15 9.81 -13.93
CA ARG A 488 23.02 11.12 -14.61
C ARG A 488 22.27 11.09 -15.96
N ASP A 489 21.82 9.91 -16.41
CA ASP A 489 21.22 9.71 -17.73
C ASP A 489 19.69 9.56 -17.69
N ARG A 490 18.98 10.69 -17.58
CA ARG A 490 17.52 10.71 -17.74
C ARG A 490 17.13 10.65 -19.22
N LYS A 491 16.79 9.46 -19.73
CA LYS A 491 15.92 9.35 -20.92
C LYS A 491 14.58 10.04 -20.63
N SER A 492 14.35 11.19 -21.29
CA SER A 492 13.08 11.90 -21.28
C SER A 492 12.38 11.67 -22.62
N PHE A 493 11.14 11.22 -22.57
CA PHE A 493 10.33 11.02 -23.77
C PHE A 493 9.74 12.38 -24.20
N GLY A 494 10.41 13.03 -25.15
CA GLY A 494 10.01 14.33 -25.71
C GLY A 494 10.39 14.47 -27.18
N MET A 495 10.08 15.62 -27.79
CA MET A 495 10.22 15.85 -29.24
C MET A 495 11.63 15.58 -29.84
N ARG A 496 12.69 15.48 -29.03
CA ARG A 496 14.02 15.07 -29.52
C ARG A 496 14.09 13.60 -29.95
N ASN A 497 13.33 12.70 -29.31
CA ASN A 497 13.26 11.30 -29.72
C ASN A 497 12.32 11.11 -30.93
N PHE A 498 11.43 12.07 -31.16
CA PHE A 498 10.43 12.04 -32.24
C PHE A 498 11.04 12.21 -33.64
N PHE A 499 12.15 12.94 -33.76
CA PHE A 499 12.89 13.13 -35.03
C PHE A 499 14.19 12.29 -35.11
N ALA A 500 14.44 11.42 -34.14
CA ALA A 500 15.62 10.54 -34.13
C ALA A 500 15.35 9.16 -34.79
N SER A 501 14.16 8.95 -35.32
CA SER A 501 13.70 7.73 -35.99
C SER A 501 13.04 8.04 -37.35
N SER A 502 13.54 9.07 -38.03
CA SER A 502 13.19 9.50 -39.39
C SER A 502 14.41 9.40 -40.30
#